data_AF-A0A7Y9U5H5-F1
#
_entry.id   AF-A0A7Y9U5H5-F1
#
_cell.length_a   1.000
_cell.length_b   1.000
_cell.length_c   1.000
_cell.angle_alpha   90.00
_cell.angle_beta   90.00
_cell.angle_gamma   90.00
#
_symmetry.space_group_name_H-M   'P 1'
#
loop_
_entity.id
_entity.type
_entity.pdbx_description
1 polymer ?
#
loop_
_entity_poly.entity_id
_entity_poly.type
_entity_poly.pdbx_seq_one_letter_code
_entity_poly.pdbx_strand_id
1 'polypeptide(L)'
;MLVLFTPTASDRKYVWLEIGMFLGARKRIVGALYGVRKEDISTDQYTPVALKRIDSVELNNIESYFSELAQRVQAWGTPHV
;
A
#
# COMPACT_ATOMS: atom_id res chain seq x y z
N MET A 1 -5.99 9.00 7.63
CA MET A 1 -4.69 8.32 7.83
C MET A 1 -4.43 7.44 6.63
N LEU A 2 -3.23 7.47 6.06
CA LEU A 2 -2.80 6.54 5.02
C LEU A 2 -1.84 5.52 5.66
N VAL A 3 -2.01 4.24 5.36
CA VAL A 3 -1.15 3.17 5.83
C VAL A 3 -0.55 2.47 4.63
N LEU A 4 0.78 2.42 4.52
CA LEU A 4 1.45 1.67 3.46
C LEU A 4 1.77 0.26 3.96
N PHE A 5 1.20 -0.74 3.29
CA PHE A 5 1.50 -2.14 3.49
C PHE A 5 2.54 -2.60 2.47
N THR A 6 3.66 -3.08 2.98
CA THR A 6 4.73 -3.72 2.21
C THR A 6 4.95 -5.13 2.77
N PRO A 7 5.67 -6.03 2.06
CA PRO A 7 6.00 -7.35 2.58
C PRO A 7 6.73 -7.32 3.93
N THR A 8 7.46 -6.23 4.22
CA THR A 8 8.19 -6.04 5.47
C THR A 8 7.37 -5.37 6.57
N ALA A 9 6.18 -4.84 6.26
CA ALA A 9 5.32 -4.16 7.23
C ALA A 9 4.51 -5.15 8.08
N SER A 10 4.22 -6.35 7.57
CA SER A 10 3.44 -7.38 8.29
C SER A 10 4.08 -7.80 9.62
N ASP A 11 5.41 -7.84 9.69
CA ASP A 11 6.15 -8.29 10.87
C ASP A 11 6.11 -7.28 12.03
N ARG A 12 5.67 -6.05 11.77
CA ARG A 12 5.73 -4.94 12.73
C ARG A 12 4.45 -4.83 13.55
N LYS A 13 4.38 -5.60 14.64
CA LYS A 13 3.22 -5.67 15.54
C LYS A 13 2.67 -4.32 16.03
N TYR A 14 3.53 -3.30 16.20
CA TYR A 14 3.11 -1.97 16.67
C TYR A 14 2.24 -1.20 15.65
N VAL A 15 2.42 -1.47 14.35
CA VAL A 15 1.63 -0.85 13.28
C VAL A 15 0.15 -1.25 13.42
N TRP A 16 -0.11 -2.50 13.81
CA TRP A 16 -1.46 -2.99 14.07
C TRP A 16 -2.13 -2.28 15.25
N LEU A 17 -1.37 -1.98 16.30
CA LEU A 17 -1.88 -1.25 17.47
C LEU A 17 -2.30 0.19 17.08
N GLU A 18 -1.46 0.88 16.30
CA GLU A 18 -1.79 2.22 15.81
C GLU A 18 -3.06 2.21 14.96
N ILE A 19 -3.13 1.32 13.97
CA ILE A 19 -4.32 1.16 13.11
C ILE A 19 -5.56 0.90 13.97
N GLY A 20 -5.46 0.01 14.97
CA GLY A 20 -6.53 -0.28 15.92
C GLY A 20 -7.01 0.96 16.69
N MET A 21 -6.10 1.79 17.18
CA MET A 21 -6.44 3.05 17.86
C MET A 21 -7.19 4.01 16.95
N PHE A 22 -6.75 4.18 15.69
CA PHE A 22 -7.40 5.07 14.72
C PHE A 22 -8.79 4.56 14.31
N LEU A 23 -8.97 3.25 14.20
CA LEU A 23 -10.27 2.63 13.94
C LEU A 23 -11.23 2.80 15.12
N GLY A 24 -10.76 2.59 16.35
CA GLY A 24 -11.54 2.84 17.57
C GLY A 24 -11.99 4.29 17.69
N ALA A 25 -11.15 5.22 17.26
CA ALA A 25 -11.48 6.65 17.17
C ALA A 25 -12.37 7.03 15.96
N ARG A 26 -12.86 6.05 15.17
CA ARG A 26 -13.67 6.22 13.96
C ARG A 26 -13.06 7.17 12.92
N LYS A 27 -11.72 7.25 12.86
CA LYS A 27 -11.02 8.05 11.85
C LYS A 27 -10.99 7.29 10.52
N ARG A 28 -11.03 8.02 9.40
CA ARG A 28 -10.89 7.42 8.08
C ARG A 28 -9.47 6.92 7.87
N ILE A 29 -9.35 5.63 7.54
CA ILE A 29 -8.09 4.97 7.21
C ILE A 29 -8.20 4.45 5.78
N VAL A 30 -7.14 4.65 5.00
CA VAL A 30 -6.98 4.05 3.68
C VAL A 30 -5.67 3.26 3.68
N GLY A 31 -5.73 2.00 3.26
CA GLY A 31 -4.56 1.15 3.09
C GLY A 31 -4.02 1.24 1.68
N ALA A 32 -2.74 1.51 1.50
CA ALA A 32 -2.04 1.37 0.24
C ALA A 32 -1.27 0.05 0.24
N LEU A 33 -1.49 -0.80 -0.76
CA LEU A 33 -0.87 -2.13 -0.86
C LEU A 33 0.25 -2.09 -1.89
N TYR A 34 1.48 -2.38 -1.48
CA TYR A 34 2.64 -2.39 -2.37
C TYR A 34 3.44 -3.69 -2.21
N GLY A 35 3.47 -4.51 -3.26
CA GLY A 35 4.12 -5.83 -3.25
C GLY A 35 3.38 -6.87 -2.41
N VAL A 36 2.17 -6.59 -1.95
CA VAL A 36 1.32 -7.48 -1.13
C VAL A 36 -0.11 -7.45 -1.62
N ARG A 37 -0.83 -8.56 -1.45
CA ARG A 37 -2.25 -8.63 -1.74
C ARG A 37 -3.06 -8.43 -0.46
N LYS A 38 -4.31 -8.01 -0.64
CA LYS A 38 -5.25 -7.87 0.48
C LYS A 38 -5.48 -9.21 1.19
N GLU A 39 -5.48 -10.29 0.42
CA GLU A 39 -5.64 -11.66 0.93
C GLU A 39 -4.51 -12.03 1.90
N ASP A 40 -3.25 -11.73 1.52
CA ASP A 40 -2.05 -12.06 2.29
C ASP A 40 -2.07 -11.42 3.69
N ILE A 41 -2.58 -10.19 3.76
CA ILE A 41 -2.77 -9.45 5.02
C ILE A 41 -3.91 -10.08 5.83
N SER A 42 -5.01 -10.45 5.18
CA SER A 42 -6.22 -10.94 5.86
C SER A 42 -6.10 -12.35 6.48
N THR A 43 -5.12 -13.14 6.03
CA THR A 43 -4.86 -14.51 6.50
C THR A 43 -3.97 -14.60 7.73
N ASP A 44 -3.27 -13.52 8.09
CA ASP A 44 -2.42 -13.51 9.28
C ASP A 44 -3.28 -13.44 10.56
N GLN A 45 -3.04 -14.38 11.47
CA GLN A 45 -3.78 -14.55 12.73
C GLN A 45 -3.69 -13.30 13.63
N TYR A 46 -2.64 -12.50 13.46
CA TYR A 46 -2.44 -11.25 14.21
C TYR A 46 -3.05 -10.03 13.54
N THR A 47 -3.56 -10.16 12.31
CA THR A 47 -4.17 -9.05 11.58
C THR A 47 -5.60 -8.82 12.08
N PRO A 48 -5.90 -7.64 12.63
CA PRO A 48 -7.25 -7.33 13.13
C PRO A 48 -8.31 -7.52 12.06
N VAL A 49 -9.42 -8.18 12.40
CA VAL A 49 -10.62 -8.34 11.52
C VAL A 49 -11.08 -7.00 10.94
N ALA A 50 -10.82 -5.90 11.64
CA ALA A 50 -11.15 -4.56 11.20
C ALA A 50 -10.46 -4.12 9.90
N LEU A 51 -9.31 -4.71 9.53
CA LEU A 51 -8.66 -4.46 8.23
C LEU A 51 -9.43 -5.02 7.05
N LYS A 52 -10.26 -6.05 7.25
CA LYS A 52 -11.19 -6.51 6.21
C LYS A 52 -12.16 -5.41 5.78
N ARG A 53 -12.38 -4.40 6.63
CA ARG A 53 -13.30 -3.28 6.41
C ARG A 53 -12.61 -1.98 6.00
N ILE A 54 -11.28 -1.94 5.93
CA ILE A 54 -10.54 -0.75 5.51
C ILE A 54 -10.55 -0.68 3.98
N ASP A 55 -10.85 0.50 3.45
CA ASP A 55 -10.69 0.81 2.02
C ASP A 55 -9.21 0.69 1.64
N SER A 56 -8.93 -0.09 0.60
CA SER A 56 -7.57 -0.36 0.15
C SER A 56 -7.37 0.03 -1.31
N VAL A 57 -6.21 0.62 -1.61
CA VAL A 57 -5.75 0.95 -2.96
C VAL A 57 -4.53 0.10 -3.27
N GLU A 58 -4.55 -0.61 -4.39
CA GLU A 58 -3.40 -1.40 -4.85
C GLU A 58 -2.42 -0.53 -5.64
N LEU A 59 -1.18 -0.47 -5.16
CA LEU A 59 -0.04 0.22 -5.79
C LEU A 59 0.90 -0.77 -6.47
N ASN A 60 0.51 -2.04 -6.62
CA ASN A 60 1.37 -3.11 -7.13
C ASN A 60 1.91 -2.84 -8.55
N ASN A 61 1.22 -2.01 -9.34
CA ASN A 61 1.62 -1.67 -10.72
C ASN A 61 2.41 -0.35 -10.83
N ILE A 62 2.79 0.28 -9.70
CA ILE A 62 3.48 1.57 -9.71
C ILE A 62 4.86 1.50 -10.41
N GLU A 63 5.51 0.34 -10.37
CA GLU A 63 6.78 0.10 -11.07
C GLU A 63 6.63 0.13 -12.59
N SER A 64 5.50 -0.36 -13.13
CA SER A 64 5.18 -0.24 -14.55
C SER A 64 5.02 1.23 -14.93
N TYR A 65 4.30 1.99 -14.10
CA TYR A 65 4.14 3.42 -14.31
C TYR A 65 5.49 4.16 -14.29
N PHE A 66 6.37 3.86 -13.35
CA PHE A 66 7.71 4.47 -13.31
C PHE A 66 8.56 4.09 -14.52
N SER A 67 8.45 2.86 -15.01
CA SER A 67 9.13 2.41 -16.22
C SER A 67 8.64 3.16 -17.46
N GLU A 68 7.32 3.27 -17.64
CA GLU A 68 6.72 4.05 -18.72
C GLU A 68 7.09 5.53 -18.64
N LEU A 69 7.07 6.11 -17.44
CA LEU A 69 7.45 7.49 -17.21
C LEU A 69 8.91 7.73 -17.59
N ALA A 70 9.81 6.83 -17.18
CA ALA A 70 11.22 6.89 -17.54
C ALA A 70 11.40 6.86 -19.06
N GLN A 71 10.67 5.98 -19.77
CA GLN A 71 10.70 5.94 -21.24
C GLN A 71 10.23 7.26 -21.86
N ARG A 72 9.14 7.85 -21.36
CA ARG A 72 8.63 9.14 -21.87
C ARG A 72 9.62 10.27 -21.65
N VAL A 73 10.25 10.33 -20.48
CA VAL A 73 11.28 11.33 -20.15
C VAL A 73 12.52 11.17 -21.06
N GLN A 74 12.96 9.94 -21.32
CA GLN A 74 14.07 9.67 -22.24
C GLN A 74 13.71 10.07 -23.68
N ALA A 75 12.51 9.74 -24.15
CA ALA A 75 12.03 10.13 -25.46
C ALA A 75 11.96 11.66 -25.63
N TRP A 76 11.57 12.39 -24.59
CA TRP A 76 11.60 13.86 -24.58
C TRP A 76 13.02 14.44 -24.57
N GLY A 77 14.01 13.72 -24.02
CA GLY A 77 15.39 14.16 -23.91
C GLY A 77 16.23 13.96 -25.18
N THR A 78 15.79 13.12 -26.11
CA THR A 78 16.42 12.94 -27.43
C THR A 78 15.78 13.89 -28.46
N PRO A 79 16.51 14.91 -28.96
CA PRO A 79 16.05 15.66 -30.13
C PRO A 79 16.00 14.71 -31.33
N HIS A 80 14.85 14.62 -31.98
CA HIS A 80 14.74 13.98 -33.30
C HIS A 80 15.62 14.77 -34.28
N VAL A 81 16.75 14.18 -34.67
CA VAL A 81 17.61 14.64 -35.77
C VAL A 81 16.97 14.25 -37.10
#